data_AF-A0A954GMR5-F1
#
_entry.id   AF-A0A954GMR5-F1
#
_cell.length_a   1.000
_cell.length_b   1.000
_cell.length_c   1.000
_cell.angle_alpha   90.00
_cell.angle_beta   90.00
_cell.angle_gamma   90.00
#
_symmetry.space_group_name_H-M   'P 1'
#
loop_
_entity.id
_entity.type
_entity.pdbx_description
1 polymer ?
#
loop_
_entity_poly.entity_id
_entity_poly.type
_entity_poly.pdbx_seq_one_letter_code
_entity_poly.pdbx_strand_id
1 'polypeptide(L)'
;MPVISQVRPFTGHPGEIIAVLIEGDVLSTTTDVNFGPGIVVQSFHIIDDGKITVSILIEADTHLGPRDVIVETPTGYDVMPGGFTVN
;
A
#
# COMPACT_ATOMS: atom_id res chain seq x y z
N MET A 1 -1.21 -10.48 -13.96
CA MET A 1 -1.81 -9.32 -13.27
C MET A 1 -1.67 -9.58 -11.79
N PRO A 2 -1.22 -8.58 -11.01
CA PRO A 2 -1.06 -8.71 -9.57
C PRO A 2 -2.42 -8.91 -8.91
N VAL A 3 -2.40 -9.44 -7.68
CA VAL A 3 -3.60 -9.54 -6.83
C VAL A 3 -3.20 -9.08 -5.43
N ILE A 4 -3.98 -8.17 -4.85
CA ILE A 4 -3.88 -7.75 -3.45
C ILE A 4 -4.94 -8.54 -2.66
N SER A 5 -4.49 -9.37 -1.72
CA SER A 5 -5.37 -10.15 -0.86
C SER A 5 -5.55 -9.52 0.53
N GLN A 6 -4.52 -8.83 1.03
CA GLN A 6 -4.52 -8.25 2.36
C GLN A 6 -3.51 -7.10 2.50
N VAL A 7 -3.85 -6.12 3.34
CA VAL A 7 -3.00 -5.00 3.76
C VAL A 7 -3.00 -4.94 5.30
N ARG A 8 -1.83 -4.98 5.96
CA ARG A 8 -1.71 -4.91 7.43
C ARG A 8 -0.49 -4.10 7.89
N PRO A 9 -0.62 -3.17 8.85
CA PRO A 9 -1.90 -2.64 9.35
C PRO A 9 -2.69 -1.97 8.22
N PHE A 10 -4.01 -1.99 8.34
CA PHE A 10 -4.94 -1.37 7.38
C PHE A 10 -5.39 0.02 7.84
N THR A 11 -4.77 0.56 8.88
CA THR A 11 -5.10 1.87 9.46
C THR A 11 -3.85 2.59 9.93
N GLY A 12 -3.91 3.92 9.96
CA GLY A 12 -2.88 4.78 10.55
C GLY A 12 -3.39 6.20 10.79
N HIS A 13 -2.60 7.02 11.50
CA HIS A 13 -2.96 8.40 11.81
C HIS A 13 -2.12 9.42 11.02
N PRO A 14 -2.66 10.62 10.72
CA PRO A 14 -1.89 11.71 10.14
C PRO A 14 -0.61 12.02 10.95
N GLY A 15 0.51 12.16 10.25
CA GLY A 15 1.84 12.40 10.81
C GLY A 15 2.64 11.14 11.16
N GLU A 16 2.08 9.94 10.99
CA GLU A 16 2.78 8.69 11.29
C GLU A 16 3.63 8.17 10.12
N ILE A 17 4.72 7.48 10.48
CA ILE A 17 5.45 6.61 9.56
C ILE A 17 5.16 5.17 9.96
N ILE A 18 4.64 4.38 9.03
CA ILE A 18 4.16 3.01 9.30
C ILE A 18 4.75 2.06 8.25
N ALA A 19 5.18 0.87 8.69
CA ALA A 19 5.51 -0.24 7.81
C ALA A 19 4.26 -1.11 7.59
N VAL A 20 3.84 -1.22 6.33
CA VAL A 20 2.67 -1.98 5.88
C VAL A 20 3.12 -3.22 5.12
N LEU A 21 2.59 -4.38 5.50
CA LEU A 21 2.70 -5.63 4.74
C LEU A 21 1.52 -5.73 3.78
N ILE A 22 1.82 -5.92 2.50
CA ILE A 22 0.85 -6.27 1.47
C ILE A 22 1.06 -7.72 1.08
N GLU A 23 0.00 -8.53 1.15
CA GLU A 23 0.00 -9.94 0.77
C GLU A 23 -0.87 -10.16 -0.47
N GLY A 24 -0.51 -11.10 -1.34
CA GLY A 24 -1.13 -11.25 -2.65
C GLY A 24 -0.49 -12.31 -3.53
N ASP A 25 -0.59 -12.11 -4.85
CA ASP A 25 0.05 -12.93 -5.89
C ASP A 25 0.69 -12.04 -6.96
N VAL A 26 1.75 -12.53 -7.62
CA VAL A 26 2.50 -11.82 -8.70
C VAL A 26 3.13 -10.51 -8.22
N LEU A 27 3.47 -10.40 -6.93
CA LEU A 27 4.05 -9.21 -6.33
C LEU A 27 5.57 -9.13 -6.49
N SER A 28 6.23 -10.21 -6.94
CA SER A 28 7.69 -10.25 -7.12
C SER A 28 8.23 -9.28 -8.18
N THR A 29 7.33 -8.72 -9.00
CA THR A 29 7.65 -7.77 -10.08
C THR A 29 7.06 -6.38 -9.84
N THR A 30 6.71 -6.05 -8.59
CA THR A 30 6.15 -4.74 -8.23
C THR A 30 7.08 -3.60 -8.65
N THR A 31 6.54 -2.63 -9.38
CA THR A 31 7.25 -1.44 -9.84
C THR A 31 6.80 -0.17 -9.12
N ASP A 32 5.56 -0.14 -8.63
CA ASP A 32 5.02 0.97 -7.86
C ASP A 32 3.94 0.51 -6.87
N VAL A 33 3.77 1.29 -5.79
CA VAL A 33 2.71 1.11 -4.79
C VAL A 33 2.14 2.46 -4.43
N ASN A 34 0.81 2.58 -4.34
CA ASN A 34 0.12 3.83 -4.03
C ASN A 34 -0.98 3.60 -2.98
N PHE A 35 -1.06 4.50 -2.00
CA PHE A 35 -2.05 4.48 -0.91
C PHE A 35 -3.04 5.68 -0.98
N GLY A 36 -3.08 6.37 -2.12
CA GLY A 36 -3.92 7.52 -2.38
C GLY A 36 -3.38 8.84 -1.81
N PRO A 37 -4.14 9.94 -1.99
CA PRO A 37 -3.70 11.28 -1.62
C PRO A 37 -3.43 11.44 -0.11
N GLY A 38 -2.35 12.16 0.21
CA GLY A 38 -1.87 12.40 1.57
C GLY A 38 -0.99 11.28 2.14
N ILE A 39 -0.78 10.18 1.40
CA ILE A 39 0.09 9.09 1.83
C ILE A 39 1.27 8.95 0.87
N VAL A 40 2.46 9.22 1.38
CA VAL A 40 3.72 9.13 0.63
C VAL A 40 4.34 7.76 0.87
N VAL A 41 4.56 7.01 -0.22
CA VAL A 41 5.38 5.78 -0.16
C VAL A 41 6.85 6.17 -0.15
N GLN A 42 7.53 5.94 0.97
CA GLN A 42 8.96 6.25 1.12
C GLN A 42 9.83 5.18 0.48
N SER A 43 9.42 3.93 0.61
CA SER A 43 10.09 2.76 0.04
C SER A 43 9.17 1.54 0.06
N PHE A 44 9.47 0.57 -0.79
CA PHE A 44 8.93 -0.77 -0.67
C PHE A 44 10.04 -1.82 -0.88
N HIS A 45 9.86 -2.99 -0.31
CA HIS A 45 10.76 -4.12 -0.44
C HIS A 45 9.97 -5.39 -0.78
N ILE A 46 10.40 -6.06 -1.84
CA ILE A 46 9.82 -7.33 -2.28
C ILE A 46 10.42 -8.45 -1.43
N ILE A 47 9.56 -9.20 -0.72
CA ILE A 47 9.97 -10.35 0.08
C ILE A 47 9.96 -11.60 -0.80
N ASP A 48 8.81 -11.88 -1.43
CA ASP A 48 8.59 -12.99 -2.34
C ASP A 48 7.44 -12.65 -3.31
N ASP A 49 6.97 -13.63 -4.09
CA ASP A 49 5.89 -13.42 -5.06
C ASP A 49 4.54 -13.07 -4.42
N GLY A 50 4.35 -13.39 -3.14
CA GLY A 50 3.11 -13.13 -2.43
C GLY A 50 3.19 -12.03 -1.39
N LYS A 51 4.35 -11.40 -1.17
CA LYS A 51 4.54 -10.44 -0.08
C LYS A 51 5.49 -9.30 -0.42
N ILE A 52 5.06 -8.09 -0.11
CA ILE A 52 5.91 -6.89 -0.12
C ILE A 52 5.69 -6.08 1.17
N THR A 53 6.74 -5.45 1.69
CA THR A 53 6.64 -4.46 2.76
C THR A 53 6.79 -3.06 2.20
N VAL A 54 6.02 -2.12 2.72
CA VAL A 54 5.95 -0.73 2.25
C VAL A 54 6.08 0.20 3.44
N SER A 55 7.04 1.12 3.40
CA SER A 55 7.16 2.21 4.38
C SER A 55 6.39 3.40 3.86
N ILE A 56 5.36 3.82 4.60
CA ILE A 56 4.52 4.97 4.24
C ILE A 56 4.63 6.07 5.28
N LEU A 57 4.58 7.32 4.81
CA LEU A 57 4.35 8.51 5.62
C LEU A 57 2.94 9.00 5.34
N ILE A 58 2.10 9.09 6.38
CA ILE A 58 0.80 9.75 6.29
C ILE A 58 1.04 11.23 6.62
N GLU A 59 0.78 12.12 5.68
CA GLU A 59 0.99 13.56 5.87
C GLU A 59 0.08 14.09 6.99
N ALA A 60 0.57 15.06 7.76
CA ALA A 60 -0.10 15.53 8.98
C ALA A 60 -1.47 16.21 8.73
N ASP A 61 -1.71 16.70 7.52
CA ASP A 61 -2.95 17.32 7.06
C ASP A 61 -3.81 16.39 6.20
N THR A 62 -3.49 15.09 6.16
CA THR A 62 -4.26 14.09 5.41
C THR A 62 -5.70 14.00 5.93
N HIS A 63 -6.67 14.13 5.03
CA HIS A 63 -8.08 13.97 5.35
C HIS A 63 -8.38 12.54 5.82
N LEU A 64 -9.17 12.40 6.88
CA LEU A 64 -9.58 11.10 7.39
C LEU A 64 -10.46 10.34 6.40
N GLY A 65 -10.44 9.02 6.50
CA GLY A 65 -11.31 8.12 5.73
C GLY A 65 -10.57 7.04 4.95
N PRO A 66 -11.32 6.24 4.18
CA PRO A 66 -10.76 5.12 3.42
C PRO A 66 -9.86 5.62 2.29
N ARG A 67 -8.91 4.75 1.91
CA ARG A 67 -7.96 4.90 0.82
C ARG A 67 -7.85 3.59 0.07
N ASP A 68 -7.84 3.69 -1.25
CA ASP A 68 -7.58 2.57 -2.13
C ASP A 68 -6.08 2.30 -2.15
N VAL A 69 -5.72 1.01 -2.13
CA VAL A 69 -4.32 0.58 -2.26
C VAL A 69 -4.13 0.02 -3.65
N ILE A 70 -3.13 0.51 -4.37
CA ILE A 70 -2.82 0.13 -5.74
C ILE A 70 -1.42 -0.46 -5.76
N VAL A 71 -1.26 -1.61 -6.42
CA VAL A 71 0.04 -2.20 -6.72
C VAL A 71 0.17 -2.33 -8.23
N GLU A 72 1.26 -1.81 -8.78
CA GLU A 72 1.58 -1.90 -10.20
C GLU A 72 2.72 -2.89 -10.46
N THR A 73 2.57 -3.69 -11.52
CA THR A 73 3.59 -4.59 -12.06
C THR A 73 3.66 -4.41 -13.58
N PRO A 74 4.71 -4.93 -14.26
CA PRO A 74 4.76 -4.97 -15.72
C PRO A 74 3.57 -5.71 -16.38
N THR A 75 2.87 -6.57 -15.64
CA THR A 75 1.73 -7.33 -16.15
C THR A 75 0.38 -6.63 -15.96
N GLY A 76 0.37 -5.44 -15.35
CA GLY A 76 -0.83 -4.68 -15.00
C GLY A 76 -0.82 -4.24 -13.54
N TYR A 77 -1.94 -3.69 -13.09
CA TYR A 77 -2.14 -3.24 -11.71
C TYR A 77 -3.34 -3.94 -11.06
N ASP A 78 -3.39 -3.91 -9.74
CA ASP A 78 -4.56 -4.28 -8.96
C ASP A 78 -4.90 -3.17 -7.97
N VAL A 79 -6.18 -3.09 -7.61
CA VAL A 79 -6.72 -2.10 -6.68
C VAL A 79 -7.45 -2.84 -5.58
N MET A 80 -7.11 -2.55 -4.33
CA MET A 80 -7.87 -2.93 -3.15
C MET A 80 -8.66 -1.72 -2.64
N PRO A 81 -9.95 -1.57 -3.00
CA PRO A 81 -10.74 -0.42 -2.59
C PRO A 81 -10.89 -0.37 -1.07
N GLY A 82 -10.61 0.79 -0.47
CA GLY A 82 -10.61 0.96 0.99
C GLY A 82 -9.63 0.04 1.73
N GLY A 83 -8.57 -0.44 1.07
CA GLY A 83 -7.56 -1.32 1.67
C GLY A 83 -6.77 -0.68 2.83
N PHE A 84 -6.81 0.65 2.95
CA PHE A 84 -6.24 1.38 4.08
C PHE A 84 -7.21 2.48 4.58
N THR A 85 -7.17 2.84 5.86
CA THR A 85 -7.99 3.92 6.44
C THR A 85 -7.14 4.87 7.26
N VAL A 86 -7.25 6.17 6.97
CA VAL A 86 -6.65 7.22 7.79
C VAL A 86 -7.64 7.62 8.89
N ASN A 87 -7.22 7.54 10.16
CA ASN A 87 -8.06 7.79 11.34
C ASN A 87 -7.63 9.02 12.14
#